data_AF-A0A849H601-F1
#
_entry.id   AF-A0A849H601-F1
#
_cell.length_a   1.000
_cell.length_b   1.000
_cell.length_c   1.000
_cell.angle_alpha   90.00
_cell.angle_beta   90.00
_cell.angle_gamma   90.00
#
_symmetry.space_group_name_H-M   'P 1'
#
loop_
_entity.id
_entity.type
_entity.pdbx_description
1 polymer ?
#
loop_
_entity_poly.entity_id
_entity_poly.type
_entity_poly.pdbx_seq_one_letter_code
_entity_poly.pdbx_strand_id
1 'polypeptide(L)'
;MSRFAQSLQDADARLSVPEPARSRILLELAADMEDLHREYLDRGLSEAEADREVAEHFDLSDETLKELVQVHDSPLQRSLENLSGQVRGPWSRLLMVALALFVTGASSSLLFRGELYGDASGLVWILMPIMVMGLAVAGGQARRLVQAGDIWSPSLRQGLPRLLGLSAGMMVVAGGGLWLELYRSALRIRAVPREALIHLVGWLHMASATLVIALSGALVLGFLWFFLEAQVRRQELAAAANLLEEVR
;
A
#
# COMPACT_ATOMS: atom_id res chain seq x y z
N MET A 1 7.17 33.14 3.38
CA MET A 1 7.86 32.78 2.13
C MET A 1 9.10 32.01 2.51
N SER A 2 9.36 30.85 1.89
CA SER A 2 10.57 30.06 2.16
C SER A 2 11.79 30.86 1.73
N ARG A 3 12.76 31.05 2.63
CA ARG A 3 14.06 31.70 2.36
C ARG A 3 14.83 31.04 1.22
N PHE A 4 14.60 29.74 0.99
CA PHE A 4 15.20 28.94 -0.08
C PHE A 4 14.29 28.74 -1.29
N ALA A 5 13.20 29.51 -1.42
CA ALA A 5 12.22 29.31 -2.48
C ALA A 5 12.82 29.35 -3.90
N GLN A 6 13.81 30.23 -4.12
CA GLN A 6 14.43 30.37 -5.44
C GLN A 6 15.30 29.16 -5.79
N SER A 7 16.15 28.70 -4.86
CA SER A 7 16.96 27.49 -5.04
C SER A 7 16.09 26.24 -5.26
N LEU A 8 14.96 26.14 -4.54
CA LEU A 8 14.01 25.04 -4.70
C LEU A 8 13.26 25.10 -6.03
N GLN A 9 12.91 26.29 -6.53
CA GLN A 9 12.31 26.47 -7.86
C GLN A 9 13.28 26.08 -8.99
N ASP A 10 14.56 26.47 -8.85
CA ASP A 10 15.59 26.09 -9.81
C ASP A 10 15.83 24.58 -9.82
N ALA A 11 15.80 23.93 -8.64
CA ALA A 11 15.86 22.48 -8.52
C ALA A 11 14.62 21.79 -9.13
N ASP A 12 13.42 22.31 -8.86
CA ASP A 12 12.15 21.79 -9.42
C ASP A 12 12.15 21.78 -10.95
N ALA A 13 12.63 22.88 -11.56
CA ALA A 13 12.74 22.99 -13.02
C ALA A 13 13.69 21.95 -13.64
N ARG A 14 14.68 21.47 -12.88
CA ARG A 14 15.73 20.54 -13.34
C ARG A 14 15.45 19.08 -12.96
N LEU A 15 14.62 18.84 -11.94
CA LEU A 15 14.20 17.49 -11.53
C LEU A 15 13.31 16.85 -12.61
N SER A 16 13.83 15.82 -13.27
CA SER A 16 13.12 15.06 -14.32
C SER A 16 12.22 13.93 -13.77
N VAL A 17 11.94 13.94 -12.47
CA VAL A 17 11.09 12.93 -11.81
C VAL A 17 9.61 13.29 -11.88
N PRO A 18 8.72 12.29 -11.99
CA PRO A 18 7.28 12.51 -11.95
C PRO A 18 6.79 12.81 -10.53
N GLU A 19 5.63 13.47 -10.43
CA GLU A 19 4.88 13.53 -9.17
C GLU A 19 4.39 12.13 -8.74
N PRO A 20 4.34 11.82 -7.43
CA PRO A 20 4.60 12.70 -6.27
C PRO A 20 6.07 12.69 -5.77
N ALA A 21 6.96 11.93 -6.43
CA ALA A 21 8.34 11.78 -5.99
C ALA A 21 9.08 13.12 -6.03
N ARG A 22 8.79 13.95 -7.04
CA ARG A 22 9.32 15.30 -7.16
C ARG A 22 8.99 16.17 -5.94
N SER A 23 7.71 16.32 -5.61
CA SER A 23 7.28 17.09 -4.44
C SER A 23 7.93 16.60 -3.15
N ARG A 24 8.07 15.28 -2.99
CA ARG A 24 8.72 14.69 -1.82
C ARG A 24 10.20 15.08 -1.72
N ILE A 25 10.94 14.94 -2.81
CA ILE A 25 12.36 15.31 -2.87
C ILE A 25 12.54 16.79 -2.54
N LEU A 26 11.70 17.67 -3.09
CA LEU A 26 11.76 19.11 -2.83
C LEU A 26 11.44 19.45 -1.36
N LEU A 27 10.49 18.75 -0.74
CA LEU A 27 10.16 18.95 0.67
C LEU A 27 11.27 18.45 1.61
N GLU A 28 11.90 17.33 1.30
CA GLU A 28 13.05 16.82 2.06
C GLU A 28 14.25 17.78 1.92
N LEU A 29 14.56 18.23 0.70
CA LEU A 29 15.55 19.29 0.46
C LEU A 29 15.26 20.56 1.26
N ALA A 30 14.01 21.03 1.25
CA ALA A 30 13.62 22.23 2.00
C ALA A 30 13.80 22.05 3.51
N ALA A 31 13.49 20.87 4.04
CA ALA A 31 13.69 20.55 5.44
C ALA A 31 15.19 20.51 5.80
N ASP A 32 16.01 19.85 4.98
CA ASP A 32 17.44 19.71 5.22
C ASP A 32 18.16 21.07 5.13
N MET A 33 17.77 21.94 4.18
CA MET A 33 18.30 23.31 4.08
C MET A 33 17.95 24.14 5.31
N GLU A 34 16.73 24.02 5.84
CA GLU A 34 16.30 24.76 7.03
C GLU A 34 16.99 24.24 8.30
N ASP A 35 17.23 22.92 8.40
CA ASP A 35 17.96 22.33 9.51
C ASP A 35 19.45 22.75 9.48
N LEU A 36 20.08 22.75 8.31
CA LEU A 36 21.47 23.23 8.14
C LEU A 36 21.59 24.73 8.43
N HIS A 37 20.61 25.54 8.01
CA HIS A 37 20.57 26.95 8.34
C HIS A 37 20.53 27.18 9.85
N ARG A 38 19.67 26.45 10.58
CA ARG A 38 19.60 26.52 12.04
C ARG A 38 20.93 26.13 12.68
N GLU A 39 21.59 25.11 12.15
CA GLU A 39 22.91 24.71 12.62
C GLU A 39 23.97 25.81 12.45
N TYR A 40 23.97 26.54 11.32
CA TYR A 40 24.89 27.66 11.13
C TYR A 40 24.61 28.85 12.06
N LEU A 41 23.34 29.15 12.33
CA LEU A 41 22.97 30.15 13.34
C LEU A 41 23.46 29.76 14.74
N ASP A 42 23.32 28.49 15.12
CA ASP A 42 23.78 27.98 16.41
C ASP A 42 25.31 28.03 16.56
N ARG A 43 26.04 27.98 15.44
CA ARG A 43 27.50 28.20 15.37
C ARG A 43 27.90 29.68 15.42
N GLY A 44 26.94 30.60 15.47
CA GLY A 44 27.17 32.03 15.63
C GLY A 44 27.34 32.79 14.32
N LEU A 45 26.98 32.21 13.17
CA LEU A 45 26.95 32.94 11.90
C LEU A 45 25.78 33.92 11.90
N SER A 46 25.94 35.05 11.20
CA SER A 46 24.79 35.92 10.92
C SER A 46 23.83 35.24 9.95
N GLU A 47 22.55 35.67 9.94
CA GLU A 47 21.52 35.08 9.06
C GLU A 47 21.91 35.13 7.58
N ALA A 48 22.46 36.26 7.11
CA ALA A 48 22.92 36.40 5.73
C ALA A 48 24.14 35.51 5.40
N GLU A 49 25.01 35.26 6.37
CA GLU A 49 26.12 34.32 6.20
C GLU A 49 25.60 32.88 6.18
N ALA A 50 24.70 32.52 7.09
CA ALA A 50 24.08 31.19 7.13
C ALA A 50 23.35 30.87 5.82
N ASP A 51 22.55 31.80 5.28
CA ASP A 51 21.88 31.64 4.00
C ASP A 51 22.86 31.35 2.86
N ARG A 52 23.98 32.10 2.81
CA ARG A 52 25.03 31.90 1.81
C ARG A 52 25.71 30.54 1.98
N GLU A 53 26.08 30.17 3.20
CA GLU A 53 26.75 28.90 3.48
C GLU A 53 25.84 27.70 3.20
N VAL A 54 24.53 27.79 3.44
CA VAL A 54 23.57 26.73 3.03
C VAL A 54 23.51 26.60 1.52
N ALA A 55 23.42 27.73 0.80
CA ALA A 55 23.38 27.73 -0.66
C ALA A 55 24.68 27.19 -1.29
N GLU A 56 25.83 27.45 -0.67
CA GLU A 56 27.13 26.89 -1.10
C GLU A 56 27.27 25.41 -0.72
N HIS A 57 26.72 24.97 0.41
CA HIS A 57 26.80 23.58 0.88
C HIS A 57 25.88 22.64 0.08
N PHE A 58 24.66 23.08 -0.23
CA PHE A 58 23.77 22.36 -1.13
C PHE A 58 24.17 22.63 -2.57
N ASP A 59 25.18 21.91 -3.06
CA ASP A 59 25.49 21.89 -4.49
C ASP A 59 24.38 21.19 -5.27
N LEU A 60 23.34 21.94 -5.65
CA LEU A 60 22.23 21.50 -6.49
C LEU A 60 22.67 21.35 -7.96
N SER A 61 23.86 20.82 -8.22
CA SER A 61 24.31 20.48 -9.56
C SER A 61 23.49 19.33 -10.16
N ASP A 62 23.51 19.20 -11.49
CA ASP A 62 22.67 18.20 -12.19
C ASP A 62 23.05 16.76 -11.76
N GLU A 63 24.33 16.54 -11.45
CA GLU A 63 24.82 15.25 -10.99
C GLU A 63 24.34 14.94 -9.57
N THR A 64 24.38 15.90 -8.65
CA THR A 64 23.85 15.74 -7.28
C THR A 64 22.35 15.45 -7.30
N LEU A 65 21.57 16.20 -8.09
CA LEU A 65 20.13 15.94 -8.23
C LEU A 65 19.84 14.54 -8.77
N LYS A 66 20.65 14.07 -9.72
CA LYS A 66 20.55 12.72 -10.29
C LYS A 66 20.92 11.63 -9.29
N GLU A 67 21.93 11.84 -8.46
CA GLU A 67 22.27 10.93 -7.35
C GLU A 67 21.16 10.90 -6.29
N LEU A 68 20.60 12.07 -5.95
CA LEU A 68 19.50 12.20 -5.01
C LEU A 68 18.26 11.41 -5.48
N VAL A 69 17.95 11.49 -6.78
CA VAL A 69 16.91 10.67 -7.41
C VAL A 69 17.25 9.18 -7.35
N GLN A 70 18.50 8.79 -7.60
CA GLN A 70 18.91 7.38 -7.52
C GLN A 70 18.76 6.78 -6.12
N VAL A 71 19.04 7.56 -5.07
CA VAL A 71 18.86 7.13 -3.68
C VAL A 71 17.36 6.97 -3.34
N HIS A 72 16.52 7.85 -3.89
CA HIS A 72 15.07 7.83 -3.68
C HIS A 72 14.34 6.77 -4.50
N ASP A 73 14.92 6.31 -5.61
CA ASP A 73 14.44 5.20 -6.41
C ASP A 73 14.79 3.86 -5.74
N SER A 74 13.95 3.39 -4.81
CA SER A 74 14.09 2.00 -4.38
C SER A 74 13.87 1.05 -5.58
N PRO A 75 14.60 -0.07 -5.69
CA PRO A 75 14.45 -1.02 -6.80
C PRO A 75 13.00 -1.49 -6.99
N LEU A 76 12.27 -1.60 -5.87
CA LEU A 76 10.86 -1.99 -5.82
C LEU A 76 9.96 -0.88 -6.37
N GLN A 77 10.31 0.39 -6.12
CA GLN A 77 9.61 1.56 -6.64
C GLN A 77 9.83 1.73 -8.15
N ARG A 78 11.03 1.46 -8.70
CA ARG A 78 11.25 1.40 -10.16
C ARG A 78 10.40 0.33 -10.84
N SER A 79 10.32 -0.88 -10.26
CA SER A 79 9.46 -1.94 -10.80
C SER A 79 7.98 -1.56 -10.76
N LEU A 80 7.53 -0.93 -9.66
CA LEU A 80 6.17 -0.42 -9.53
C LEU A 80 5.89 0.75 -10.45
N GLU A 81 6.86 1.63 -10.70
CA GLU A 81 6.71 2.78 -11.58
C GLU A 81 6.60 2.37 -13.05
N ASN A 82 7.39 1.39 -13.49
CA ASN A 82 7.26 0.80 -14.83
C ASN A 82 5.89 0.15 -15.04
N LEU A 83 5.37 -0.54 -14.03
CA LEU A 83 4.00 -1.06 -14.04
C LEU A 83 2.97 0.10 -13.99
N SER A 84 3.21 1.13 -13.18
CA SER A 84 2.29 2.26 -12.99
C SER A 84 2.22 3.20 -14.20
N GLY A 85 3.30 3.35 -14.96
CA GLY A 85 3.35 4.16 -16.18
C GLY A 85 2.45 3.58 -17.26
N GLN A 86 2.41 2.25 -17.35
CA GLN A 86 1.44 1.51 -18.18
C GLN A 86 0.01 1.63 -17.64
N VAL A 87 -0.15 1.98 -16.36
CA VAL A 87 -1.43 2.12 -15.63
C VAL A 87 -1.89 3.60 -15.49
N ARG A 88 -1.25 4.56 -16.17
CA ARG A 88 -1.71 5.95 -16.16
C ARG A 88 -2.83 6.26 -17.15
N GLY A 89 -3.04 5.42 -18.17
CA GLY A 89 -4.07 5.63 -19.18
C GLY A 89 -5.50 5.38 -18.65
N PRO A 90 -6.54 6.06 -19.19
CA PRO A 90 -7.93 5.84 -18.80
C PRO A 90 -8.35 4.36 -18.98
N TRP A 91 -7.79 3.69 -19.98
CA TRP A 91 -7.99 2.26 -20.23
C TRP A 91 -7.49 1.35 -19.13
N SER A 92 -6.35 1.68 -18.53
CA SER A 92 -5.79 0.88 -17.45
C SER A 92 -6.62 1.01 -16.17
N ARG A 93 -7.18 2.19 -15.88
CA ARG A 93 -8.12 2.39 -14.78
C ARG A 93 -9.39 1.57 -15.00
N LEU A 94 -9.92 1.59 -16.22
CA LEU A 94 -11.06 0.75 -16.60
C LEU A 94 -10.73 -0.74 -16.42
N LEU A 95 -9.55 -1.18 -16.87
CA LEU A 95 -9.10 -2.56 -16.74
C LEU A 95 -8.90 -2.97 -15.28
N MET A 96 -8.36 -2.09 -14.43
CA MET A 96 -8.21 -2.33 -12.99
C MET A 96 -9.56 -2.43 -12.28
N VAL A 97 -10.50 -1.54 -12.61
CA VAL A 97 -11.88 -1.61 -12.09
C VAL A 97 -12.55 -2.88 -12.57
N ALA A 98 -12.44 -3.23 -13.85
CA ALA A 98 -13.00 -4.46 -14.42
C ALA A 98 -12.38 -5.71 -13.77
N LEU A 99 -11.06 -5.74 -13.59
CA LEU A 99 -10.34 -6.82 -12.92
C LEU A 99 -10.79 -6.94 -11.46
N ALA A 100 -10.90 -5.82 -10.74
CA ALA A 100 -11.35 -5.81 -9.37
C ALA A 100 -12.80 -6.29 -9.23
N LEU A 101 -13.70 -5.82 -10.09
CA LEU A 101 -15.09 -6.26 -10.13
C LEU A 101 -15.19 -7.74 -10.48
N PHE A 102 -14.36 -8.21 -11.43
CA PHE A 102 -14.28 -9.61 -11.80
C PHE A 102 -13.78 -10.47 -10.65
N VAL A 103 -12.66 -10.11 -10.01
CA VAL A 103 -12.09 -10.85 -8.88
C VAL A 103 -13.04 -10.83 -7.70
N THR A 104 -13.63 -9.67 -7.37
CA THR A 104 -14.57 -9.54 -6.25
C THR A 104 -15.84 -10.32 -6.53
N GLY A 105 -16.41 -10.22 -7.74
CA GLY A 105 -17.62 -10.93 -8.14
C GLY A 105 -17.42 -12.44 -8.20
N ALA A 106 -16.36 -12.90 -8.86
CA ALA A 106 -16.01 -14.31 -8.94
C ALA A 106 -15.72 -14.89 -7.55
N SER A 107 -14.89 -14.21 -6.74
CA SER A 107 -14.56 -14.64 -5.37
C SER A 107 -15.78 -14.66 -4.47
N SER A 108 -16.64 -13.63 -4.53
CA SER A 108 -17.88 -13.59 -3.75
C SER A 108 -18.80 -14.74 -4.15
N SER A 109 -18.96 -15.01 -5.45
CA SER A 109 -19.79 -16.12 -5.91
C SER A 109 -19.31 -17.48 -5.39
N LEU A 110 -18.00 -17.67 -5.28
CA LEU A 110 -17.40 -18.87 -4.67
C LEU A 110 -17.70 -18.91 -3.17
N LEU A 111 -17.54 -17.80 -2.46
CA LEU A 111 -17.83 -17.69 -1.03
C LEU A 111 -19.31 -17.89 -0.67
N PHE A 112 -20.24 -17.86 -1.62
CA PHE A 112 -21.66 -18.15 -1.37
C PHE A 112 -22.08 -19.57 -1.73
N ARG A 113 -21.19 -20.40 -2.30
CA ARG A 113 -21.51 -21.82 -2.55
C ARG A 113 -21.40 -22.60 -1.25
N GLY A 114 -22.53 -23.09 -0.75
CA GLY A 114 -22.60 -23.88 0.49
C GLY A 114 -21.71 -25.13 0.50
N GLU A 115 -21.48 -25.73 -0.68
CA GLU A 115 -20.62 -26.91 -0.85
C GLU A 115 -19.19 -26.68 -0.35
N LEU A 116 -18.63 -25.48 -0.59
CA LEU A 116 -17.27 -25.14 -0.14
C LEU A 116 -17.14 -25.15 1.39
N TYR A 117 -18.19 -24.81 2.12
CA TYR A 117 -18.18 -24.82 3.58
C TYR A 117 -18.35 -26.23 4.16
N GLY A 118 -19.02 -27.13 3.43
CA GLY A 118 -19.14 -28.53 3.82
C GLY A 118 -17.81 -29.27 3.74
N ASP A 119 -17.00 -28.95 2.73
CA ASP A 119 -15.72 -29.64 2.47
C ASP A 119 -14.51 -28.97 3.13
N ALA A 120 -14.64 -27.71 3.56
CA ALA A 120 -13.52 -26.98 4.14
C ALA A 120 -13.24 -27.37 5.59
N SER A 121 -12.00 -27.10 6.03
CA SER A 121 -11.58 -27.31 7.41
C SER A 121 -12.37 -26.41 8.36
N GLY A 122 -12.48 -26.83 9.64
CA GLY A 122 -12.99 -25.98 10.72
C GLY A 122 -12.27 -24.62 10.85
N LEU A 123 -11.09 -24.46 10.23
CA LEU A 123 -10.39 -23.18 10.06
C LEU A 123 -11.24 -22.09 9.41
N VAL A 124 -12.22 -22.44 8.58
CA VAL A 124 -13.12 -21.46 7.95
C VAL A 124 -13.85 -20.60 8.99
N TRP A 125 -14.19 -21.18 10.14
CA TRP A 125 -14.82 -20.43 11.23
C TRP A 125 -13.92 -19.36 11.87
N ILE A 126 -12.61 -19.45 11.68
CA ILE A 126 -11.65 -18.42 12.09
C ILE A 126 -11.44 -17.40 10.96
N LEU A 127 -11.34 -17.88 9.72
CA LEU A 127 -11.13 -17.03 8.54
C LEU A 127 -12.32 -16.10 8.27
N MET A 128 -13.55 -16.57 8.46
CA MET A 128 -14.77 -15.78 8.22
C MET A 128 -14.88 -14.53 9.11
N PRO A 129 -14.69 -14.59 10.44
CA PRO A 129 -14.62 -13.40 11.29
C PRO A 129 -13.54 -12.41 10.87
N ILE A 130 -12.36 -12.89 10.46
CA ILE A 130 -11.27 -12.01 9.98
C ILE A 130 -11.73 -11.25 8.72
N MET A 131 -12.36 -11.97 7.78
CA MET A 131 -12.91 -11.37 6.56
C MET A 131 -14.00 -10.33 6.89
N VAL A 132 -14.97 -10.69 7.74
CA VAL A 132 -16.06 -9.78 8.17
C VAL A 132 -15.50 -8.53 8.85
N MET A 133 -14.51 -8.69 9.73
CA MET A 133 -13.83 -7.57 10.37
C MET A 133 -13.12 -6.67 9.34
N GLY A 134 -12.45 -7.25 8.36
CA GLY A 134 -11.84 -6.51 7.26
C GLY A 134 -12.86 -5.73 6.43
N LEU A 135 -14.00 -6.35 6.10
CA LEU A 135 -15.10 -5.68 5.40
C LEU A 135 -15.70 -4.53 6.22
N ALA A 136 -15.86 -4.70 7.54
CA ALA A 136 -16.34 -3.65 8.42
C ALA A 136 -15.37 -2.45 8.49
N VAL A 137 -14.05 -2.72 8.57
CA VAL A 137 -13.02 -1.67 8.52
C VAL A 137 -13.04 -0.94 7.18
N ALA A 138 -13.15 -1.68 6.07
CA ALA A 138 -13.21 -1.10 4.73
C ALA A 138 -14.46 -0.23 4.55
N GLY A 139 -15.64 -0.72 4.98
CA GLY A 139 -16.89 0.03 4.95
C GLY A 139 -16.86 1.30 5.80
N GLY A 140 -16.27 1.21 7.00
CA GLY A 140 -16.06 2.38 7.87
C GLY A 140 -15.16 3.44 7.23
N GLN A 141 -14.08 3.01 6.57
CA GLN A 141 -13.17 3.92 5.86
C GLN A 141 -13.80 4.52 4.59
N ALA A 142 -14.53 3.72 3.82
CA ALA A 142 -15.28 4.21 2.66
C ALA A 142 -16.30 5.28 3.08
N ARG A 143 -17.04 5.04 4.17
CA ARG A 143 -17.98 6.03 4.72
C ARG A 143 -17.29 7.32 5.15
N ARG A 144 -16.12 7.22 5.81
CA ARG A 144 -15.32 8.40 6.20
C ARG A 144 -14.85 9.19 4.98
N LEU A 145 -14.41 8.52 3.92
CA LEU A 145 -13.99 9.19 2.68
C LEU A 145 -15.14 9.92 1.99
N VAL A 146 -16.33 9.32 1.97
CA VAL A 146 -17.53 9.98 1.41
C VAL A 146 -17.95 11.17 2.26
N GLN A 147 -17.84 11.08 3.59
CA GLN A 147 -18.19 12.16 4.52
C GLN A 147 -17.18 13.31 4.53
N ALA A 148 -15.89 13.04 4.30
CA ALA A 148 -14.85 14.06 4.27
C ALA A 148 -14.97 15.01 3.06
N GLY A 149 -15.60 14.55 1.96
CA GLY A 149 -15.72 15.35 0.75
C GLY A 149 -14.35 15.73 0.18
N ASP A 150 -14.12 17.03 0.00
CA ASP A 150 -12.87 17.59 -0.54
C ASP A 150 -11.86 17.99 0.55
N ILE A 151 -12.24 17.91 1.83
CA ILE A 151 -11.36 18.32 2.93
C ILE A 151 -10.44 17.15 3.29
N TRP A 152 -9.15 17.28 2.97
CA TRP A 152 -8.15 16.30 3.35
C TRP A 152 -7.91 16.28 4.86
N SER A 153 -7.76 15.07 5.43
CA SER A 153 -7.37 14.86 6.82
C SER A 153 -6.39 13.69 6.92
N PRO A 154 -5.28 13.82 7.69
CA PRO A 154 -4.35 12.72 7.98
C PRO A 154 -5.03 11.47 8.57
N SER A 155 -6.17 11.67 9.26
CA SER A 155 -6.93 10.59 9.88
C SER A 155 -7.49 9.56 8.89
N LEU A 156 -7.64 9.94 7.61
CA LEU A 156 -8.13 9.06 6.55
C LEU A 156 -7.15 7.88 6.28
N ARG A 157 -5.85 8.09 6.47
CA ARG A 157 -4.81 7.05 6.27
C ARG A 157 -4.75 6.01 7.39
N GLN A 158 -5.11 6.36 8.63
CA GLN A 158 -4.82 5.55 9.82
C GLN A 158 -5.44 4.14 9.82
N GLY A 159 -6.52 3.91 9.06
CA GLY A 159 -7.18 2.60 8.98
C GLY A 159 -6.74 1.72 7.79
N LEU A 160 -6.03 2.27 6.80
CA LEU A 160 -5.70 1.52 5.57
C LEU A 160 -4.70 0.39 5.82
N PRO A 161 -3.59 0.58 6.57
CA PRO A 161 -2.64 -0.51 6.81
C PRO A 161 -3.27 -1.74 7.50
N ARG A 162 -4.36 -1.53 8.26
CA ARG A 162 -5.09 -2.62 8.92
C ARG A 162 -5.72 -3.58 7.92
N LEU A 163 -6.24 -3.09 6.79
CA LEU A 163 -6.84 -3.94 5.76
C LEU A 163 -5.80 -4.87 5.11
N LEU A 164 -4.62 -4.32 4.80
CA LEU A 164 -3.50 -5.10 4.27
C LEU A 164 -3.01 -6.12 5.31
N GLY A 165 -2.91 -5.72 6.57
CA GLY A 165 -2.56 -6.61 7.69
C GLY A 165 -3.56 -7.76 7.86
N LEU A 166 -4.86 -7.50 7.72
CA LEU A 166 -5.90 -8.54 7.78
C LEU A 166 -5.84 -9.48 6.58
N SER A 167 -5.62 -8.96 5.36
CA SER A 167 -5.42 -9.77 4.15
C SER A 167 -4.23 -10.73 4.31
N ALA A 168 -3.07 -10.20 4.73
CA ALA A 168 -1.89 -11.01 4.99
C ALA A 168 -2.12 -12.00 6.16
N GLY A 169 -2.79 -11.55 7.22
CA GLY A 169 -3.14 -12.36 8.38
C GLY A 169 -4.01 -13.56 8.01
N MET A 170 -4.98 -13.41 7.10
CA MET A 170 -5.79 -14.52 6.59
C MET A 170 -4.92 -15.60 5.93
N MET A 171 -3.95 -15.20 5.11
CA MET A 171 -3.03 -16.13 4.44
C MET A 171 -2.13 -16.86 5.44
N VAL A 172 -1.61 -16.15 6.45
CA VAL A 172 -0.78 -16.74 7.51
C VAL A 172 -1.59 -17.75 8.34
N VAL A 173 -2.81 -17.39 8.76
CA VAL A 173 -3.70 -18.27 9.53
C VAL A 173 -4.07 -19.51 8.71
N ALA A 174 -4.43 -19.33 7.44
CA ALA A 174 -4.74 -20.46 6.56
C ALA A 174 -3.53 -21.37 6.36
N GLY A 175 -2.36 -20.83 6.03
CA GLY A 175 -1.12 -21.61 5.85
C GLY A 175 -0.73 -22.38 7.11
N GLY A 176 -0.74 -21.72 8.27
CA GLY A 176 -0.45 -22.36 9.56
C GLY A 176 -1.44 -23.44 9.93
N GLY A 177 -2.74 -23.20 9.71
CA GLY A 177 -3.78 -24.19 9.95
C GLY A 177 -3.68 -25.42 9.03
N LEU A 178 -3.39 -25.21 7.74
CA LEU A 178 -3.20 -26.29 6.78
C LEU A 178 -1.98 -27.15 7.10
N TRP A 179 -0.90 -26.53 7.58
CA TRP A 179 0.28 -27.24 8.06
C TRP A 179 -0.07 -28.16 9.25
N LEU A 180 -0.84 -27.66 10.21
CA LEU A 180 -1.29 -28.45 11.36
C LEU A 180 -2.19 -29.61 10.92
N GLU A 181 -3.10 -29.39 9.97
CA GLU A 181 -3.97 -30.44 9.42
C GLU A 181 -3.21 -31.49 8.59
N LEU A 182 -2.16 -31.08 7.87
CA LEU A 182 -1.26 -31.99 7.18
C LEU A 182 -0.54 -32.89 8.18
N TYR A 183 -0.02 -32.30 9.26
CA TYR A 183 0.63 -33.04 10.34
C TYR A 183 -0.33 -34.06 11.00
N ARG A 184 -1.57 -33.65 11.29
CA ARG A 184 -2.62 -34.55 11.82
C ARG A 184 -2.93 -35.69 10.85
N SER A 185 -3.04 -35.39 9.56
CA SER A 185 -3.27 -36.40 8.51
C SER A 185 -2.10 -37.38 8.43
N ALA A 186 -0.85 -36.91 8.49
CA ALA A 186 0.33 -37.77 8.51
C ALA A 186 0.35 -38.73 9.71
N LEU A 187 -0.06 -38.27 10.90
CA LEU A 187 -0.19 -39.13 12.08
C LEU A 187 -1.28 -40.20 11.90
N ARG A 188 -2.42 -39.87 11.27
CA ARG A 188 -3.49 -40.84 10.96
C ARG A 188 -3.04 -41.88 9.95
N ILE A 189 -2.34 -41.45 8.89
CA ILE A 189 -1.75 -42.34 7.88
C ILE A 189 -0.80 -43.34 8.52
N ARG A 190 0.01 -42.90 9.49
CA ARG A 190 0.92 -43.78 10.23
C ARG A 190 0.17 -44.83 11.06
N ALA A 191 -0.99 -44.48 11.61
CA ALA A 191 -1.81 -45.41 12.38
C ALA A 191 -2.52 -46.45 11.51
N VAL A 192 -2.96 -46.06 10.30
CA VAL A 192 -3.67 -46.95 9.37
C VAL A 192 -3.11 -46.81 7.93
N PRO A 193 -1.95 -47.44 7.63
CA PRO A 193 -1.27 -47.24 6.34
C PRO A 193 -2.07 -47.69 5.12
N ARG A 194 -2.99 -48.65 5.29
CA ARG A 194 -3.85 -49.15 4.21
C ARG A 194 -4.83 -48.09 3.70
N GLU A 195 -5.15 -47.10 4.52
CA GLU A 195 -6.07 -46.00 4.19
C GLU A 195 -5.32 -44.71 3.83
N ALA A 196 -3.99 -44.78 3.62
CA ALA A 196 -3.15 -43.62 3.40
C ALA A 196 -3.62 -42.71 2.26
N LEU A 197 -3.98 -43.34 1.12
CA LEU A 197 -4.43 -42.62 -0.07
C LEU A 197 -5.74 -41.87 0.19
N ILE A 198 -6.68 -42.48 0.93
CA ILE A 198 -7.98 -41.87 1.25
C ILE A 198 -7.77 -40.62 2.12
N HIS A 199 -6.93 -40.72 3.15
CA HIS A 199 -6.60 -39.57 4.01
C HIS A 199 -5.87 -38.46 3.26
N LEU A 200 -4.93 -38.80 2.39
CA LEU A 200 -4.17 -37.81 1.60
C LEU A 200 -5.09 -37.07 0.62
N VAL A 201 -5.95 -37.79 -0.09
CA VAL A 201 -6.91 -37.19 -1.03
C VAL A 201 -7.94 -36.34 -0.29
N GLY A 202 -8.44 -36.80 0.86
CA GLY A 202 -9.36 -36.02 1.69
C GLY A 202 -8.71 -34.73 2.20
N TRP A 203 -7.47 -34.81 2.68
CA TRP A 203 -6.71 -33.61 3.08
C TRP A 203 -6.51 -32.65 1.91
N LEU A 204 -6.21 -33.15 0.70
CA LEU A 204 -6.01 -32.31 -0.49
C LEU A 204 -7.28 -31.53 -0.88
N HIS A 205 -8.45 -32.18 -0.85
CA HIS A 205 -9.73 -31.51 -1.13
C HIS A 205 -10.03 -30.43 -0.08
N MET A 206 -9.91 -30.77 1.20
CA MET A 206 -10.09 -29.84 2.31
C MET A 206 -9.11 -28.65 2.24
N ALA A 207 -7.84 -28.93 1.91
CA ALA A 207 -6.81 -27.92 1.80
C ALA A 207 -7.08 -26.97 0.63
N SER A 208 -7.48 -27.51 -0.52
CA SER A 208 -7.89 -26.73 -1.68
C SER A 208 -9.07 -25.81 -1.37
N ALA A 209 -10.15 -26.35 -0.77
CA ALA A 209 -11.32 -25.55 -0.39
C ALA A 209 -10.97 -24.43 0.60
N THR A 210 -10.15 -24.74 1.61
CA THR A 210 -9.70 -23.75 2.61
C THR A 210 -8.81 -22.68 2.00
N LEU A 211 -7.89 -23.05 1.10
CA LEU A 211 -7.04 -22.09 0.37
C LEU A 211 -7.86 -21.18 -0.54
N VAL A 212 -8.87 -21.71 -1.24
CA VAL A 212 -9.77 -20.89 -2.08
C VAL A 212 -10.46 -19.85 -1.22
N ILE A 213 -11.04 -20.21 -0.08
CA ILE A 213 -11.71 -19.27 0.83
C ILE A 213 -10.72 -18.22 1.36
N ALA A 214 -9.54 -18.65 1.82
CA ALA A 214 -8.52 -17.74 2.36
C ALA A 214 -8.01 -16.77 1.30
N LEU A 215 -7.68 -17.27 0.10
CA LEU A 215 -7.16 -16.47 -1.01
C LEU A 215 -8.23 -15.50 -1.53
N SER A 216 -9.47 -15.96 -1.72
CA SER A 216 -10.58 -15.10 -2.13
C SER A 216 -10.83 -13.98 -1.11
N GLY A 217 -10.86 -14.29 0.19
CA GLY A 217 -11.02 -13.28 1.23
C GLY A 217 -9.84 -12.30 1.28
N ALA A 218 -8.61 -12.80 1.22
CA ALA A 218 -7.41 -11.98 1.20
C ALA A 218 -7.37 -11.05 -0.03
N LEU A 219 -7.75 -11.55 -1.21
CA LEU A 219 -7.86 -10.77 -2.44
C LEU A 219 -8.91 -9.67 -2.31
N VAL A 220 -10.12 -9.99 -1.83
CA VAL A 220 -11.17 -8.98 -1.62
C VAL A 220 -10.68 -7.86 -0.70
N LEU A 221 -10.06 -8.19 0.44
CA LEU A 221 -9.52 -7.19 1.36
C LEU A 221 -8.37 -6.39 0.75
N GLY A 222 -7.47 -7.05 0.00
CA GLY A 222 -6.36 -6.40 -0.69
C GLY A 222 -6.82 -5.43 -1.77
N PHE A 223 -7.85 -5.80 -2.55
CA PHE A 223 -8.46 -4.90 -3.53
C PHE A 223 -9.14 -3.71 -2.85
N LEU A 224 -9.94 -3.93 -1.80
CA LEU A 224 -10.57 -2.84 -1.05
C LEU A 224 -9.53 -1.86 -0.50
N TRP A 225 -8.43 -2.37 0.06
CA TRP A 225 -7.30 -1.55 0.49
C TRP A 225 -6.75 -0.71 -0.67
N PHE A 226 -6.47 -1.35 -1.81
CA PHE A 226 -5.91 -0.68 -2.99
C PHE A 226 -6.80 0.46 -3.48
N PHE A 227 -8.13 0.26 -3.58
CA PHE A 227 -9.05 1.32 -4.02
C PHE A 227 -9.14 2.47 -3.03
N LEU A 228 -9.23 2.17 -1.74
CA LEU A 228 -9.31 3.20 -0.70
C LEU A 228 -8.02 4.03 -0.64
N GLU A 229 -6.85 3.39 -0.73
CA GLU A 229 -5.55 4.05 -0.83
C GLU A 229 -5.46 4.95 -2.07
N ALA A 230 -5.88 4.45 -3.23
CA ALA A 230 -5.90 5.22 -4.47
C ALA A 230 -6.86 6.42 -4.42
N GLN A 231 -7.96 6.33 -3.66
CA GLN A 231 -8.87 7.44 -3.44
C GLN A 231 -8.30 8.47 -2.48
N VAL A 232 -7.72 8.03 -1.36
CA VAL A 232 -7.06 8.90 -0.38
C VAL A 232 -5.97 9.70 -1.08
N ARG A 233 -5.06 9.04 -1.82
CA ARG A 233 -4.00 9.71 -2.60
C ARG A 233 -4.52 10.78 -3.55
N ARG A 234 -5.66 10.54 -4.20
CA ARG A 234 -6.29 11.53 -5.09
C ARG A 234 -6.75 12.77 -4.32
N GLN A 235 -7.33 12.60 -3.14
CA GLN A 235 -7.72 13.73 -2.28
C GLN A 235 -6.50 14.49 -1.75
N GLU A 236 -5.39 13.82 -1.42
CA GLU A 236 -4.18 14.53 -0.96
C GLU A 236 -3.57 15.36 -2.08
N LEU A 237 -3.52 14.83 -3.31
CA LEU A 237 -3.03 15.57 -4.47
C LEU A 237 -3.92 16.78 -4.79
N ALA A 238 -5.25 16.63 -4.70
CA ALA A 238 -6.18 17.74 -4.89
C ALA A 238 -6.01 18.82 -3.80
N ALA A 239 -5.88 18.41 -2.54
CA ALA A 239 -5.64 19.35 -1.44
C ALA A 239 -4.30 20.07 -1.57
N ALA A 240 -3.24 19.37 -1.98
CA ALA A 240 -1.93 19.96 -2.22
C ALA A 240 -1.97 20.99 -3.37
N ALA A 241 -2.70 20.70 -4.45
CA ALA A 241 -2.89 21.64 -5.56
C ALA A 241 -3.60 22.92 -5.11
N ASN A 242 -4.69 22.80 -4.32
CA ASN A 242 -5.42 23.96 -3.82
C ASN A 242 -4.55 24.85 -2.91
N LEU A 243 -3.70 24.25 -2.07
CA LEU A 243 -2.76 25.01 -1.23
C LEU A 243 -1.72 25.79 -2.05
N LEU A 244 -1.31 25.27 -3.21
CA LEU A 244 -0.38 25.98 -4.11
C LEU A 244 -1.06 27.14 -4.85
N GLU A 245 -2.36 27.02 -5.15
CA GLU A 245 -3.14 28.11 -5.75
C GLU A 245 -3.40 29.26 -4.77
N GLU A 246 -3.66 28.98 -3.50
CA GLU A 246 -3.89 30.01 -2.46
C GLU A 246 -2.64 30.83 -2.11
N VAL A 247 -1.44 30.34 -2.42
CA VAL A 247 -0.16 31.01 -2.13
C VAL A 247 0.28 31.96 -3.25
N ARG A 248 -0.36 31.91 -4.43
CA ARG A 248 -0.08 32.79 -5.58
C ARG A 248 -0.90 34.08 -5.54
#